data_AF-A0A969KIC7-F1
#
_entry.id   AF-A0A969KIC7-F1
#
_cell.length_a   1.000
_cell.length_b   1.000
_cell.length_c   1.000
_cell.angle_alpha   90.00
_cell.angle_beta   90.00
_cell.angle_gamma   90.00
#
_symmetry.space_group_name_H-M   'P 1'
#
loop_
_entity.id
_entity.type
_entity.pdbx_description
1 polymer ?
#
loop_
_entity_poly.entity_id
_entity_poly.type
_entity_poly.pdbx_seq_one_letter_code
_entity_poly.pdbx_strand_id
1 'polypeptide(L)' 'GSGNASKEQVAAMLQSIIGYDFTVEYLDATDALGAALCHHYKSGNKLKGGKQYKNWSSYLSDNPKKVK' A
#
# COMPACT_ATOMS: atom_id res chain seq x y z
N GLY A 1 -0.33 -5.56 2.36
CA GLY A 1 -0.69 -5.35 3.77
C GLY A 1 -1.99 -6.08 4.05
N SER A 2 -2.10 -6.70 5.21
CA SER A 2 -3.34 -7.32 5.69
C SER A 2 -4.03 -6.36 6.65
N GLY A 3 -5.37 -6.29 6.61
CA GLY A 3 -6.16 -5.46 7.54
C GLY A 3 -6.17 -5.98 8.99
N ASN A 4 -5.59 -7.15 9.24
CA ASN A 4 -5.48 -7.77 10.56
C ASN A 4 -4.03 -7.77 11.10
N ALA A 5 -3.21 -6.80 10.69
CA ALA A 5 -1.82 -6.70 11.16
C ALA A 5 -1.79 -6.20 12.61
N SER A 6 -0.92 -6.77 13.46
CA SER A 6 -0.70 -6.27 14.81
C SER A 6 0.07 -4.94 14.82
N LYS A 7 0.02 -4.20 15.93
CA LYS A 7 0.72 -2.91 16.07
C LYS A 7 2.23 -3.05 15.85
N GLU A 8 2.80 -4.14 16.32
CA GLU A 8 4.22 -4.48 16.18
C GLU A 8 4.56 -4.81 14.73
N GLN A 9 3.65 -5.49 14.01
CA GLN A 9 3.82 -5.78 12.58
C GLN A 9 3.78 -4.51 11.72
N VAL A 10 2.92 -3.55 12.09
CA VAL A 10 2.87 -2.24 11.42
C VAL A 10 4.14 -1.42 11.73
N ALA A 11 4.60 -1.41 12.97
CA ALA A 11 5.84 -0.72 13.36
C ALA A 11 7.07 -1.30 12.64
N ALA A 12 7.22 -2.62 12.59
CA ALA A 12 8.30 -3.30 11.86
C ALA A 12 8.23 -3.00 10.35
N MET A 13 7.02 -2.97 9.77
CA MET A 13 6.83 -2.57 8.38
C MET A 13 7.30 -1.13 8.15
N LEU A 14 6.88 -0.18 8.99
CA LEU A 14 7.29 1.23 8.87
C LEU A 14 8.79 1.42 9.09
N GLN A 15 9.40 0.68 10.02
CA GLN A 15 10.85 0.67 10.21
C GLN A 15 11.59 0.22 8.94
N SER A 16 11.13 -0.85 8.27
CA SER A 16 11.75 -1.30 7.02
C SER A 16 11.62 -0.29 5.87
N ILE A 17 10.56 0.52 5.87
CA ILE A 17 10.28 1.50 4.80
C ILE A 17 11.00 2.82 5.05
N ILE A 18 11.09 3.25 6.31
CA ILE A 18 11.54 4.59 6.70
C ILE A 18 12.96 4.57 7.28
N GLY A 19 13.44 3.40 7.71
CA GLY A 19 14.77 3.21 8.31
C GLY A 19 14.89 3.76 9.74
N TYR A 20 13.77 4.08 10.39
CA TYR A 20 13.71 4.61 11.75
C TYR A 20 13.21 3.53 12.73
N ASP A 21 13.82 3.45 13.91
CA ASP A 21 13.43 2.50 14.96
C ASP A 21 12.29 3.07 15.81
N PHE A 22 11.09 2.53 15.62
CA PHE A 22 9.91 2.93 16.38
C PHE A 22 9.84 2.09 17.66
N THR A 23 10.25 2.68 18.79
CA THR A 23 10.07 2.08 20.12
C THR A 23 8.58 2.00 20.47
N VAL A 24 8.23 1.14 21.45
CA VAL A 24 6.85 0.89 21.92
C VAL A 24 6.11 2.18 22.33
N GLU A 25 6.83 3.23 22.70
CA GLU A 25 6.29 4.54 23.08
C GLU A 25 5.71 5.34 21.89
N TYR A 26 6.12 5.03 20.66
CA TYR A 26 5.67 5.72 19.45
C TYR A 26 4.54 5.01 18.69
N LEU A 27 3.95 3.95 19.25
CA LEU A 27 2.90 3.18 18.57
C LEU A 27 1.71 4.06 18.11
N ASP A 28 1.32 5.08 18.87
CA ASP A 28 0.26 6.00 18.45
C ASP A 28 0.68 6.92 17.29
N ALA A 29 1.97 7.29 17.23
CA ALA A 29 2.54 8.05 16.12
C ALA A 29 2.69 7.20 14.84
N THR A 30 2.84 5.88 14.97
CA THR A 30 2.92 4.97 13.81
C THR A 30 1.63 4.91 13.00
N ASP A 31 0.46 5.11 13.62
CA ASP A 31 -0.83 5.14 12.93
C ASP A 31 -0.96 6.37 12.02
N ALA A 32 -0.58 7.54 12.54
CA ALA A 32 -0.54 8.79 11.77
C ALA A 32 0.46 8.70 10.60
N LEU A 33 1.64 8.11 10.84
CA LEU A 33 2.66 7.90 9.82
C LEU A 33 2.21 6.88 8.76
N GLY A 34 1.57 5.79 9.18
CA GLY A 34 0.98 4.80 8.28
C GLY A 34 -0.13 5.39 7.41
N ALA A 35 -0.97 6.26 7.96
CA ALA A 35 -2.00 6.99 7.21
C ALA A 35 -1.37 7.96 6.20
N ALA A 36 -0.34 8.71 6.59
CA ALA A 36 0.39 9.61 5.71
C ALA A 36 1.12 8.86 4.58
N LEU A 37 1.74 7.73 4.89
CA LEU A 37 2.40 6.85 3.92
C LEU A 37 1.39 6.23 2.95
N CYS A 38 0.24 5.78 3.44
CA CYS A 38 -0.86 5.29 2.62
C CYS A 38 -1.36 6.37 1.66
N HIS A 39 -1.56 7.60 2.16
CA HIS A 39 -1.93 8.74 1.33
C HIS A 39 -0.83 9.10 0.32
N HIS A 40 0.44 9.05 0.72
CA HIS A 40 1.57 9.28 -0.17
C HIS A 40 1.64 8.25 -1.29
N TYR A 41 1.50 6.94 -0.99
CA TYR A 41 1.45 5.92 -2.03
C TYR A 41 0.22 6.04 -2.91
N LYS A 42 -0.94 6.42 -2.37
CA LYS A 42 -2.15 6.68 -3.17
C LYS A 42 -2.03 7.94 -4.04
N SER A 43 -1.34 8.96 -3.57
CA SER A 43 -1.17 10.26 -4.25
C SER A 43 -0.02 10.24 -5.26
N GLY A 44 1.07 9.55 -4.94
CA GLY A 44 2.22 9.29 -5.82
C GLY A 44 1.90 8.30 -6.94
N ASN A 45 0.93 7.40 -6.71
CA ASN A 45 0.36 6.58 -7.76
C ASN A 45 -0.63 7.41 -8.58
N LYS A 46 -0.09 8.34 -9.39
CA LYS A 46 -0.76 8.82 -10.59
C LYS A 46 -0.92 7.64 -11.57
N LEU A 47 -1.74 6.64 -11.23
CA LEU A 47 -2.46 5.82 -12.21
C LEU A 47 -3.52 6.67 -12.94
N LYS A 48 -3.26 7.96 -13.16
CA LYS A 48 -4.11 8.88 -13.92
C LYS A 48 -4.00 8.68 -15.43
N GLY A 49 -3.25 7.69 -15.90
CA GLY A 49 -3.09 7.40 -17.34
C GLY A 49 -3.38 5.96 -17.78
N GLY A 50 -3.59 5.03 -16.86
CA GLY A 50 -3.88 3.62 -17.20
C GLY A 50 -5.38 3.36 -17.25
N LYS A 51 -5.85 2.61 -18.25
CA LYS A 51 -7.23 2.10 -18.27
C LYS A 51 -7.50 1.37 -16.95
N GLN A 52 -8.48 1.85 -16.19
CA GLN A 52 -8.97 1.14 -15.00
C GLN A 52 -9.96 0.07 -15.45
N TYR A 53 -9.65 -1.18 -15.13
CA TYR A 53 -10.51 -2.31 -15.45
C TYR A 53 -11.45 -2.58 -14.28
N LYS A 54 -12.76 -2.56 -14.54
CA LYS A 54 -13.79 -2.83 -13.52
C LYS A 54 -13.88 -4.30 -13.12
N ASN A 55 -13.40 -5.19 -13.99
CA ASN A 55 -13.43 -6.63 -13.79
C ASN A 55 -12.31 -7.30 -14.59
N TRP A 56 -11.97 -8.53 -14.19
CA TRP A 56 -10.92 -9.31 -14.83
C TRP A 56 -11.20 -9.59 -16.31
N SER A 57 -12.47 -9.80 -16.67
CA SER A 57 -12.90 -10.00 -18.06
C SER A 57 -12.52 -8.81 -18.96
N SER A 58 -12.79 -7.58 -18.52
CA SER A 58 -12.43 -6.36 -19.25
C SER A 58 -10.92 -6.19 -19.41
N TYR A 59 -10.12 -6.66 -18.44
CA TYR A 59 -8.66 -6.66 -18.55
C TYR A 59 -8.17 -7.65 -19.62
N LEU A 60 -8.71 -8.86 -19.63
CA LEU A 60 -8.33 -9.91 -20.59
C LEU A 60 -8.69 -9.54 -22.03
N SER A 61 -9.86 -8.92 -22.25
CA SER A 61 -10.27 -8.44 -23.57
C SER A 61 -9.29 -7.42 -24.16
N ASP A 62 -8.74 -6.54 -23.33
CA ASP A 62 -7.75 -5.54 -23.76
C ASP A 62 -6.31 -6.08 -23.81
N ASN A 63 -6.06 -7.26 -23.21
CA ASN A 63 -4.74 -7.87 -23.12
C ASN A 63 -4.75 -9.35 -23.56
N PRO A 64 -5.21 -9.67 -24.79
CA PRO A 64 -5.39 -11.06 -25.22
C PRO A 64 -4.08 -11.87 -25.24
N LYS A 65 -2.93 -11.19 -25.38
CA LYS A 65 -1.59 -11.82 -25.35
C LYS A 65 -1.13 -12.28 -23.96
N LYS A 66 -1.80 -11.84 -22.89
CA LYS A 66 -1.49 -12.23 -21.51
C LYS A 66 -2.28 -13.46 -21.04
N VAL A 67 -3.17 -13.96 -21.88
CA VAL A 67 -3.86 -15.22 -21.65
C VAL A 67 -2.95 -16.33 -22.17
N LYS A 68 -2.25 -17.01 -21.27
CA LYS A 68 -1.48 -18.22 -21.55
C LYS A 68 -1.75 -19.24 -20.46
#